data_AF-A0A2M7WHR3-F1
#
_entry.id   AF-A0A2M7WHR3-F1
#
_cell.length_a   1.000
_cell.length_b   1.000
_cell.length_c   1.000
_cell.angle_alpha   90.00
_cell.angle_beta   90.00
_cell.angle_gamma   90.00
#
_symmetry.space_group_name_H-M   'P 1'
#
loop_
_entity.id
_entity.type
_entity.pdbx_description
1 polymer ?
#
loop_
_entity_poly.entity_id
_entity_poly.type
_entity_poly.pdbx_seq_one_letter_code
_entity_poly.pdbx_strand_id
1 'polypeptide(L)'
;MHLFGKRASAKKRPKRTFTGVVWEYTQSLAIALVLALIIKASIVEAYKIPSGSMEDTLLVGDFLLANKFIYGMRLPIPFVDIRLPALAEPKPGDVIIFKYPRDPSVNYIKRCVATGGQVVEIRDKVVYVDGTPFQNPAFSKFTDPHIYPAGAYGIRDNMPPTAVPPGMLFMMGDNRDNSADSRFWGFLDRKLVQGKAMVIHWSWAPDTNAPELSLKKPLSFPHLIFYDLIHFPNRVRWSRLASVIN
;
A
#
# COMPACT_ATOMS: atom_id res chain seq x y z
N MET A 1 -62.21 -22.20 58.42
CA MET A 1 -60.79 -22.34 58.01
C MET A 1 -60.70 -21.89 56.54
N HIS A 2 -60.59 -20.59 56.24
CA HIS A 2 -59.32 -19.87 56.00
C HIS A 2 -58.33 -20.62 55.09
N LEU A 3 -58.48 -20.47 53.77
CA LEU A 3 -57.41 -20.69 52.80
C LEU A 3 -57.16 -19.36 52.06
N PHE A 4 -56.26 -18.58 52.65
CA PHE A 4 -55.71 -17.36 52.07
C PHE A 4 -54.92 -17.69 50.80
N GLY A 5 -55.37 -17.17 49.66
CA GLY A 5 -54.56 -17.12 48.45
C GLY A 5 -53.36 -16.19 48.65
N LYS A 6 -52.15 -16.74 48.61
CA LYS A 6 -50.91 -15.95 48.51
C LYS A 6 -50.85 -15.33 47.12
N ARG A 7 -51.23 -14.05 47.00
CA ARG A 7 -50.89 -13.23 45.82
C ARG A 7 -49.37 -13.07 45.77
N ALA A 8 -48.74 -13.64 44.75
CA ALA A 8 -47.34 -13.35 44.44
C ALA A 8 -47.21 -11.85 44.13
N SER A 9 -46.48 -11.12 44.97
CA SER A 9 -46.15 -9.72 44.74
C SER A 9 -45.27 -9.63 43.49
N ALA A 10 -45.82 -9.07 42.40
CA ALA A 10 -45.06 -8.79 41.19
C ALA A 10 -43.98 -7.75 41.52
N LYS A 11 -42.72 -8.21 41.63
CA LYS A 11 -41.54 -7.36 41.81
C LYS A 11 -41.50 -6.33 40.66
N LYS A 12 -41.85 -5.07 40.94
CA LYS A 12 -41.75 -3.98 39.96
C LYS A 12 -40.29 -3.87 39.51
N ARG A 13 -40.06 -4.08 38.21
CA ARG A 13 -38.74 -3.89 37.61
C ARG A 13 -38.30 -2.43 37.83
N PRO A 14 -37.06 -2.18 38.28
CA PRO A 14 -36.58 -0.82 38.52
C PRO A 14 -36.68 -0.01 37.21
N LYS A 15 -37.25 1.19 37.29
CA LYS A 15 -37.32 2.11 36.15
C LYS A 15 -35.90 2.51 35.77
N ARG A 16 -35.46 2.15 34.56
CA ARG A 16 -34.16 2.57 34.01
C ARG A 16 -34.05 4.09 34.06
N THR A 17 -33.01 4.61 34.70
CA THR A 17 -32.72 6.04 34.74
C THR A 17 -32.24 6.50 33.37
N PHE A 18 -32.66 7.69 32.94
CA PHE A 18 -32.26 8.27 31.65
C PHE A 18 -30.72 8.32 31.48
N THR A 19 -30.00 8.61 32.57
CA THR A 19 -28.53 8.57 32.63
C THR A 19 -27.95 7.17 32.38
N GLY A 20 -28.57 6.12 32.91
CA GLY A 20 -28.15 4.74 32.67
C GLY A 20 -28.35 4.33 31.20
N VAL A 21 -29.46 4.75 30.60
CA VAL A 21 -29.76 4.51 29.18
C VAL A 21 -28.75 5.23 28.27
N VAL A 22 -28.47 6.51 28.52
CA VAL A 22 -27.47 7.28 27.76
C VAL A 22 -26.07 6.67 27.90
N TRP A 23 -25.71 6.18 29.09
CA TRP A 23 -24.42 5.53 29.33
C TRP A 23 -24.28 4.20 28.57
N GLU A 24 -25.32 3.35 28.58
CA GLU A 24 -25.36 2.09 27.82
C GLU A 24 -25.18 2.34 26.30
N TYR A 25 -25.86 3.35 25.75
CA TYR A 25 -25.70 3.74 24.34
C TYR A 25 -24.32 4.30 24.02
N THR A 26 -23.75 5.12 24.91
CA THR A 26 -22.40 5.70 24.74
C THR A 26 -21.33 4.61 24.74
N GLN A 27 -21.42 3.63 25.64
CA GLN A 27 -20.51 2.49 25.70
C GLN A 27 -20.60 1.65 24.42
N SER A 28 -21.82 1.37 23.94
CA SER A 28 -22.03 0.61 22.72
C SER A 28 -21.45 1.32 21.49
N LEU A 29 -21.63 2.64 21.40
CA LEU A 29 -21.07 3.46 20.33
C LEU A 29 -19.54 3.51 20.39
N ALA A 30 -18.96 3.65 21.59
CA ALA A 30 -17.51 3.64 21.78
C ALA A 30 -16.90 2.29 21.38
N ILE A 31 -17.53 1.17 21.76
CA ILE A 31 -17.10 -0.17 21.36
C ILE A 31 -17.19 -0.33 19.84
N ALA A 32 -18.31 0.08 19.22
CA ALA A 32 -18.46 0.01 17.78
C ALA A 32 -17.39 0.86 17.05
N LEU A 33 -17.07 2.05 17.56
CA LEU A 33 -16.00 2.91 17.04
C LEU A 33 -14.62 2.24 17.18
N VAL A 34 -14.30 1.69 18.36
CA VAL A 34 -13.03 0.99 18.61
C VAL A 34 -12.92 -0.23 17.71
N LEU A 35 -13.97 -1.04 17.57
CA LEU A 35 -13.99 -2.19 16.66
C LEU A 35 -13.84 -1.74 15.20
N ALA A 36 -14.51 -0.68 14.78
CA ALA A 36 -14.34 -0.13 13.44
C ALA A 36 -12.90 0.35 13.19
N LEU A 37 -12.27 1.00 14.17
CA LEU A 37 -10.86 1.42 14.11
C LEU A 37 -9.92 0.22 14.08
N ILE A 38 -10.16 -0.81 14.91
CA ILE A 38 -9.39 -2.06 14.91
C ILE A 38 -9.51 -2.72 13.55
N ILE A 39 -10.72 -2.95 13.04
CA ILE A 39 -10.96 -3.57 11.73
C ILE A 39 -10.27 -2.76 10.62
N LYS A 40 -10.45 -1.43 10.59
CA LYS A 40 -9.76 -0.54 9.63
C LYS A 40 -8.24 -0.57 9.75
N ALA A 41 -7.71 -0.79 10.94
CA ALA A 41 -6.28 -0.89 11.20
C ALA A 41 -5.73 -2.28 10.81
N SER A 42 -6.39 -3.35 11.27
CA SER A 42 -5.95 -4.75 11.11
C SER A 42 -6.20 -5.32 9.72
N ILE A 43 -7.06 -4.70 8.91
CA ILE A 43 -7.22 -5.10 7.51
C ILE A 43 -5.99 -4.65 6.71
N VAL A 44 -5.33 -5.66 6.15
CA VAL A 44 -4.32 -5.52 5.10
C VAL A 44 -4.92 -4.69 3.96
N GLU A 45 -4.28 -3.58 3.61
CA GLU A 45 -4.84 -2.68 2.60
C GLU A 45 -4.59 -3.21 1.19
N ALA A 46 -5.65 -3.19 0.39
CA ALA A 46 -5.61 -3.55 -1.01
C ALA A 46 -5.21 -2.32 -1.84
N TYR A 47 -4.17 -2.45 -2.64
CA TYR A 47 -3.72 -1.45 -3.60
C TYR A 47 -3.76 -2.01 -5.01
N LYS A 48 -4.14 -1.19 -5.99
CA LYS A 48 -4.04 -1.52 -7.41
C LYS A 48 -2.77 -0.90 -8.00
N ILE A 49 -2.04 -1.64 -8.81
CA ILE A 49 -0.85 -1.15 -9.54
C ILE A 49 -1.26 -0.48 -10.85
N PRO A 50 -1.05 0.84 -10.99
CA PRO A 50 -1.44 1.57 -12.19
C PRO A 50 -0.32 1.74 -13.21
N SER A 51 0.95 1.51 -12.84
CA SER A 51 2.13 1.84 -13.67
C SER A 51 3.17 0.72 -13.71
N GLY A 52 3.98 0.70 -14.78
CA GLY A 52 5.02 -0.31 -15.04
C GLY A 52 6.39 -0.01 -14.43
N SER A 53 6.50 0.90 -13.46
CA SER A 53 7.80 1.23 -12.85
C SER A 53 8.44 0.10 -12.04
N MET A 54 7.62 -0.87 -11.62
CA MET A 54 8.03 -2.08 -10.91
C MET A 54 7.78 -3.33 -11.78
N GLU A 55 7.63 -3.17 -13.10
CA GLU A 55 7.26 -4.26 -14.01
C GLU A 55 8.19 -5.48 -13.89
N ASP A 56 7.68 -6.65 -14.24
CA ASP A 56 8.19 -8.01 -13.98
C ASP A 56 8.11 -8.43 -12.50
N THR A 57 8.31 -7.51 -11.56
CA THR A 57 7.99 -7.74 -10.13
C THR A 57 6.49 -7.52 -9.86
N LEU A 58 5.96 -6.36 -10.26
CA LEU A 58 4.58 -5.92 -10.12
C LEU A 58 4.08 -5.41 -11.47
N LEU A 59 3.07 -6.08 -12.03
CA LEU A 59 2.51 -5.74 -13.32
C LEU A 59 1.34 -4.77 -13.18
N VAL A 60 1.10 -3.96 -14.22
CA VAL A 60 -0.12 -3.14 -14.30
C VAL A 60 -1.34 -4.06 -14.22
N GLY A 61 -2.27 -3.70 -13.34
CA GLY A 61 -3.46 -4.50 -13.03
C GLY A 61 -3.27 -5.57 -11.94
N ASP A 62 -2.09 -5.65 -11.31
CA ASP A 62 -1.94 -6.37 -10.05
C ASP A 62 -2.66 -5.64 -8.91
N PHE A 63 -3.24 -6.43 -8.01
CA PHE A 63 -3.79 -5.98 -6.75
C PHE A 63 -3.03 -6.64 -5.62
N LEU A 64 -2.49 -5.82 -4.72
CA LEU A 64 -1.59 -6.25 -3.67
C LEU A 64 -2.14 -5.91 -2.29
N LEU A 65 -1.76 -6.77 -1.36
CA LEU A 65 -2.01 -6.68 0.06
C LEU A 65 -0.74 -6.15 0.75
N ALA A 66 -0.90 -5.08 1.53
CA ALA A 66 0.21 -4.41 2.20
C ALA A 66 0.11 -4.37 3.72
N ASN A 67 1.23 -4.62 4.40
CA ASN A 67 1.36 -4.51 5.84
C ASN A 67 1.67 -3.07 6.27
N LYS A 68 0.69 -2.40 6.88
CA LYS A 68 0.86 -1.04 7.41
C LYS A 68 1.53 -0.97 8.78
N PHE A 69 1.51 -2.07 9.53
CA PHE A 69 1.98 -2.08 10.91
C PHE A 69 3.51 -2.07 11.01
N ILE A 70 4.17 -2.77 10.09
CA ILE A 70 5.60 -3.05 10.19
C ILE A 70 6.44 -1.77 10.31
N TYR A 71 6.09 -0.70 9.58
CA TYR A 71 6.82 0.58 9.58
C TYR A 71 6.12 1.69 10.36
N GLY A 72 5.18 1.36 11.24
CA GLY A 72 4.45 2.31 12.07
C GLY A 72 3.21 2.83 11.34
N MET A 73 2.05 2.30 11.73
CA MET A 73 0.76 2.61 11.12
C MET A 73 0.26 3.99 11.55
N ARG A 74 -0.25 4.76 10.59
CA ARG A 74 -1.00 5.99 10.85
C ARG A 74 -2.45 5.64 11.19
N LEU A 75 -2.94 6.09 12.35
CA LEU A 75 -4.32 5.83 12.74
C LEU A 75 -5.30 6.55 11.80
N PRO A 76 -6.35 5.87 11.31
CA PRO A 76 -7.32 6.45 10.37
C PRO A 76 -8.37 7.31 11.10
N ILE A 77 -7.92 8.22 11.97
CA ILE A 77 -8.77 9.12 12.74
C ILE A 77 -8.83 10.46 12.01
N PRO A 78 -10.02 10.97 11.64
CA PRO A 78 -10.15 12.30 11.04
C PRO A 78 -9.51 13.37 11.92
N PHE A 79 -8.78 14.30 11.31
CA PHE A 79 -8.15 15.47 11.96
C PHE A 79 -7.03 15.18 12.98
N VAL A 80 -6.62 13.92 13.14
CA VAL A 80 -5.58 13.52 14.11
C VAL A 80 -4.46 12.76 13.39
N ASP A 81 -3.22 13.28 13.46
CA ASP A 81 -2.03 12.61 12.92
C ASP A 81 -1.28 11.86 14.02
N ILE A 82 -1.81 10.69 14.42
CA ILE A 82 -1.12 9.77 15.33
C ILE A 82 -0.51 8.64 14.51
N ARG A 83 0.80 8.45 14.67
CA ARG A 83 1.52 7.29 14.14
C ARG A 83 1.93 6.38 15.30
N LEU A 84 1.56 5.11 15.18
CA LEU A 84 2.01 4.08 16.11
C LEU A 84 3.52 3.81 15.92
N PRO A 85 4.23 3.38 16.97
CA PRO A 85 5.63 3.00 16.85
C PRO A 85 5.82 1.92 15.78
N ALA A 86 6.90 2.03 15.02
CA ALA A 86 7.27 1.05 14.03
C ALA A 86 7.74 -0.25 14.69
N LEU A 87 7.30 -1.40 14.18
CA LEU A 87 7.74 -2.71 14.66
C LEU A 87 9.10 -3.10 14.08
N ALA A 88 9.42 -2.60 12.89
CA ALA A 88 10.70 -2.77 12.24
C ALA A 88 11.02 -1.54 11.39
N GLU A 89 12.27 -1.43 11.01
CA GLU A 89 12.73 -0.40 10.07
C GLU A 89 12.71 -0.93 8.63
N PRO A 90 12.44 -0.06 7.64
CA PRO A 90 12.66 -0.38 6.22
C PRO A 90 14.08 -0.87 5.99
N LYS A 91 14.22 -1.94 5.21
CA LYS A 91 15.52 -2.52 4.86
C LYS A 91 15.75 -2.46 3.36
N PRO A 92 17.02 -2.41 2.91
CA PRO A 92 17.36 -2.66 1.52
C PRO A 92 16.69 -3.95 1.02
N GLY A 93 16.08 -3.89 -0.16
CA GLY A 93 15.28 -4.94 -0.75
C GLY A 93 13.78 -4.83 -0.51
N ASP A 94 13.31 -4.13 0.53
CA ASP A 94 11.87 -4.05 0.81
C ASP A 94 11.10 -3.31 -0.30
N VAL A 95 9.96 -3.87 -0.74
CA VAL A 95 9.02 -3.18 -1.63
C VAL A 95 8.03 -2.38 -0.79
N ILE A 96 8.10 -1.05 -0.89
CA ILE A 96 7.44 -0.13 0.04
C ILE A 96 6.45 0.75 -0.70
N ILE A 97 5.28 0.91 -0.10
CA ILE A 97 4.25 1.85 -0.50
C ILE A 97 4.39 3.11 0.34
N PHE A 98 4.38 4.27 -0.30
CA PHE A 98 4.55 5.56 0.37
C PHE A 98 3.81 6.66 -0.37
N LYS A 99 3.55 7.76 0.34
CA LYS A 99 3.06 9.00 -0.28
C LYS A 99 4.18 9.69 -1.03
N TYR A 100 3.93 10.04 -2.29
CA TYR A 100 4.95 10.67 -3.12
C TYR A 100 5.41 12.02 -2.49
N PRO A 101 6.72 12.26 -2.30
CA PRO A 101 7.19 13.43 -1.56
C PRO A 101 6.81 14.79 -2.16
N ARG A 102 6.69 14.90 -3.50
CA ARG A 102 6.30 16.16 -4.15
C ARG A 102 4.79 16.36 -4.24
N ASP A 103 4.02 15.28 -4.17
CA ASP A 103 2.56 15.33 -4.13
C ASP A 103 2.01 14.17 -3.26
N PRO A 104 1.77 14.42 -1.96
CA PRO A 104 1.31 13.41 -1.02
C PRO A 104 -0.11 12.89 -1.26
N SER A 105 -0.84 13.41 -2.26
CA SER A 105 -2.14 12.89 -2.68
C SER A 105 -2.02 11.58 -3.46
N VAL A 106 -0.83 11.27 -3.99
CA VAL A 106 -0.56 10.09 -4.79
C VAL A 106 0.33 9.10 -4.02
N ASN A 107 -0.01 7.82 -4.09
CA ASN A 107 0.80 6.74 -3.54
C ASN A 107 1.72 6.16 -4.61
N TYR A 108 2.99 5.99 -4.25
CA TYR A 108 4.01 5.32 -5.07
C TYR A 108 4.40 4.01 -4.40
N ILE A 109 4.85 3.07 -5.23
CA ILE A 109 5.48 1.81 -4.80
C ILE A 109 6.84 1.69 -5.48
N LYS A 110 7.87 1.43 -4.69
CA LYS A 110 9.27 1.28 -5.13
C LYS A 110 10.00 0.33 -4.19
N ARG A 111 11.18 -0.13 -4.62
CA ARG A 111 12.10 -0.90 -3.79
C ARG A 111 13.04 0.01 -3.02
N CYS A 112 13.21 -0.25 -1.73
CA CYS A 112 14.23 0.39 -0.92
C CYS A 112 15.60 -0.15 -1.32
N VAL A 113 16.49 0.71 -1.77
CA VAL A 113 17.86 0.34 -2.14
C VAL A 113 18.83 0.63 -1.01
N ALA A 114 18.65 1.77 -0.34
CA ALA A 114 19.50 2.17 0.79
C ALA A 114 18.71 2.95 1.82
N THR A 115 19.23 2.95 3.04
CA THR A 115 18.67 3.60 4.22
C THR A 115 19.60 4.67 4.76
N GLY A 116 19.10 5.53 5.66
CA GLY A 116 19.88 6.63 6.22
C GLY A 116 21.23 6.20 6.80
N GLY A 117 22.28 6.94 6.48
CA GLY A 117 23.66 6.67 6.85
C GLY A 117 24.47 5.96 5.76
N GLN A 118 23.81 5.39 4.74
CA GLN A 118 24.48 4.74 3.62
C GLN A 118 24.75 5.72 2.48
N VAL A 119 25.73 5.41 1.63
CA VAL A 119 26.04 6.17 0.41
C VAL A 119 25.60 5.38 -0.81
N VAL A 120 24.81 5.99 -1.68
CA VAL A 120 24.39 5.40 -2.95
C VAL A 120 25.13 6.06 -4.10
N GLU A 121 25.60 5.25 -5.04
CA GLU A 121 26.23 5.68 -6.27
C GLU A 121 25.70 4.82 -7.42
N ILE A 122 25.65 5.38 -8.63
CA ILE A 122 25.35 4.61 -9.82
C ILE A 122 26.46 4.85 -10.82
N ARG A 123 27.08 3.77 -11.31
CA ARG A 123 28.10 3.80 -12.36
C ARG A 123 27.65 2.89 -13.48
N ASP A 124 27.46 3.45 -14.67
CA ASP A 124 27.08 2.71 -15.87
C ASP A 124 25.90 1.76 -15.63
N LYS A 125 24.81 2.30 -15.04
CA LYS A 125 23.57 1.62 -14.63
C LYS A 125 23.69 0.65 -13.44
N VAL A 126 24.90 0.35 -12.97
CA VAL A 126 25.12 -0.49 -11.80
C VAL A 126 25.02 0.36 -10.54
N VAL A 127 24.15 -0.07 -9.62
CA VAL A 127 23.94 0.62 -8.34
C VAL A 127 24.94 0.09 -7.32
N TYR A 128 25.58 0.98 -6.59
CA TYR A 128 26.48 0.68 -5.49
C TYR A 128 25.94 1.29 -4.21
N VAL A 129 25.99 0.53 -3.12
CA VAL A 129 25.65 0.99 -1.77
C VAL A 129 26.87 0.76 -0.90
N ASP A 130 27.38 1.84 -0.28
CA ASP A 130 28.61 1.84 0.52
C ASP A 130 29.81 1.24 -0.25
N GLY A 131 29.87 1.50 -1.55
CA GLY A 131 30.91 1.00 -2.46
C GLY A 131 30.74 -0.46 -2.92
N THR A 132 29.77 -1.19 -2.35
CA THR A 132 29.46 -2.57 -2.77
C THR A 132 28.36 -2.59 -3.83
N PRO A 133 28.46 -3.40 -4.91
CA PRO A 133 27.39 -3.53 -5.88
C PRO A 133 26.10 -4.01 -5.20
N PHE A 134 25.02 -3.24 -5.35
CA PHE A 134 23.71 -3.64 -4.88
C PHE A 134 23.20 -4.79 -5.74
N GLN A 135 22.91 -5.93 -5.11
CA GLN A 135 22.36 -7.07 -5.81
C GLN A 135 20.94 -6.76 -6.28
N ASN A 136 20.80 -6.59 -7.59
CA ASN A 136 19.53 -6.35 -8.21
C ASN A 136 18.58 -7.55 -7.98
N PRO A 137 17.28 -7.31 -7.68
CA PRO A 137 16.29 -8.37 -7.62
C PRO A 137 16.20 -9.14 -8.93
N ALA A 138 15.82 -10.42 -8.87
CA ALA A 138 15.75 -11.29 -10.04
C ALA A 138 14.85 -10.75 -11.17
N PHE A 139 13.80 -10.01 -10.83
CA PHE A 139 12.83 -9.43 -11.75
C PHE A 139 13.08 -7.94 -12.05
N SER A 140 14.26 -7.42 -11.74
CA SER A 140 14.64 -6.09 -12.20
C SER A 140 15.13 -6.14 -13.64
N LYS A 141 14.86 -5.08 -14.41
CA LYS A 141 15.22 -5.01 -15.82
C LYS A 141 15.77 -3.66 -16.23
N PHE A 142 16.58 -3.71 -17.28
CA PHE A 142 17.09 -2.58 -18.02
C PHE A 142 16.61 -2.74 -19.47
N THR A 143 15.78 -1.81 -19.92
CA THR A 143 15.17 -1.84 -21.26
C THR A 143 15.93 -0.99 -22.26
N ASP A 144 16.71 -0.02 -21.78
CA ASP A 144 17.51 0.87 -22.62
C ASP A 144 18.97 0.40 -22.63
N PRO A 145 19.51 -0.05 -23.77
CA PRO A 145 20.90 -0.48 -23.86
C PRO A 145 21.90 0.68 -23.78
N HIS A 146 21.46 1.93 -23.97
CA HIS A 146 22.34 3.08 -23.95
C HIS A 146 22.69 3.49 -22.53
N ILE A 147 23.98 3.80 -22.32
CA ILE A 147 24.49 4.40 -21.10
C ILE A 147 24.69 5.89 -21.37
N TYR A 148 23.97 6.73 -20.64
CA TYR A 148 24.17 8.16 -20.72
C TYR A 148 25.39 8.59 -19.90
N PRO A 149 26.27 9.44 -20.45
CA PRO A 149 27.43 9.94 -19.72
C PRO A 149 27.00 10.79 -18.53
N ALA A 150 27.84 10.87 -17.50
CA ALA A 150 27.59 11.68 -16.31
C ALA A 150 27.24 13.13 -16.66
N GLY A 151 26.24 13.69 -15.97
CA GLY A 151 25.73 15.03 -16.21
C GLY A 151 24.24 15.15 -15.89
N ALA A 152 23.63 16.30 -16.22
CA ALA A 152 22.23 16.58 -15.86
C ALA A 152 21.23 15.54 -16.40
N TYR A 153 21.49 14.98 -17.57
CA TYR A 153 20.67 13.92 -18.18
C TYR A 153 21.18 12.50 -17.86
N GLY A 154 22.37 12.39 -17.29
CA GLY A 154 23.06 11.13 -17.01
C GLY A 154 22.76 10.53 -15.64
N ILE A 155 22.10 11.26 -14.72
CA ILE A 155 21.89 10.80 -13.33
C ILE A 155 21.12 9.48 -13.22
N ARG A 156 20.38 9.10 -14.28
CA ARG A 156 19.72 7.80 -14.40
C ARG A 156 20.71 6.64 -14.35
N ASP A 157 21.84 6.79 -15.06
CA ASP A 157 22.84 5.75 -15.34
C ASP A 157 24.16 6.01 -14.59
N ASN A 158 24.45 7.26 -14.27
CA ASN A 158 25.68 7.74 -13.67
C ASN A 158 25.37 8.80 -12.60
N MET A 159 25.08 8.34 -11.39
CA MET A 159 24.75 9.17 -10.23
C MET A 159 25.98 9.27 -9.32
N PRO A 160 26.41 10.48 -8.94
CA PRO A 160 27.54 10.64 -8.03
C PRO A 160 27.24 10.02 -6.65
N PRO A 161 28.28 9.69 -5.87
CA PRO A 161 28.11 9.25 -4.49
C PRO A 161 27.26 10.24 -3.70
N THR A 162 26.12 9.78 -3.21
CA THR A 162 25.14 10.60 -2.50
C THR A 162 24.78 9.93 -1.18
N ALA A 163 25.08 10.59 -0.07
CA ALA A 163 24.74 10.10 1.27
C ALA A 163 23.24 10.23 1.54
N VAL A 164 22.62 9.13 1.97
CA VAL A 164 21.22 9.10 2.38
C VAL A 164 21.12 9.68 3.80
N PRO A 165 20.37 10.77 4.02
CA PRO A 165 20.27 11.37 5.34
C PRO A 165 19.60 10.43 6.36
N PRO A 166 19.90 10.57 7.68
CA PRO A 166 19.20 9.83 8.71
C PRO A 166 17.67 9.97 8.63
N GLY A 167 16.95 8.85 8.77
CA GLY A 167 15.49 8.82 8.67
C GLY A 167 14.93 8.92 7.24
N MET A 168 15.79 8.97 6.23
CA MET A 168 15.43 8.97 4.82
C MET A 168 15.75 7.62 4.16
N LEU A 169 15.14 7.38 3.01
CA LEU A 169 15.30 6.18 2.19
C LEU A 169 15.65 6.58 0.74
N PHE A 170 16.48 5.77 0.08
CA PHE A 170 16.70 5.84 -1.35
C PHE A 170 15.91 4.73 -2.04
N MET A 171 14.96 5.12 -2.88
CA MET A 171 13.98 4.23 -3.49
C MET A 171 14.20 4.13 -4.99
N MET A 172 14.12 2.93 -5.56
CA MET A 172 14.24 2.70 -7.01
C MET A 172 13.14 1.78 -7.53
N GLY A 173 12.77 1.95 -8.80
CA GLY A 173 11.92 1.00 -9.50
C GLY A 173 12.70 -0.21 -9.99
N ASP A 174 12.05 -1.35 -10.10
CA ASP A 174 12.65 -2.55 -10.67
C ASP A 174 12.74 -2.47 -12.20
N ASN A 175 11.88 -1.68 -12.85
CA ASN A 175 12.05 -1.25 -14.23
C ASN A 175 12.98 -0.01 -14.28
N ARG A 176 14.29 -0.27 -14.29
CA ARG A 176 15.34 0.71 -13.99
C ARG A 176 15.39 1.88 -14.96
N ASP A 177 15.02 1.68 -16.21
CA ASP A 177 15.03 2.76 -17.21
C ASP A 177 13.69 3.50 -17.30
N ASN A 178 12.59 2.92 -16.78
CA ASN A 178 11.24 3.48 -16.84
C ASN A 178 10.64 3.69 -15.45
N SER A 179 11.38 4.36 -14.56
CA SER A 179 10.95 4.60 -13.19
C SER A 179 11.29 6.02 -12.73
N ALA A 180 10.26 6.80 -12.40
CA ALA A 180 10.40 8.05 -11.68
C ALA A 180 10.62 7.77 -10.17
N ASP A 181 11.88 7.68 -9.78
CA ASP A 181 12.32 7.28 -8.43
C ASP A 181 13.38 8.24 -7.83
N SER A 182 14.06 7.84 -6.75
CA SER A 182 14.93 8.73 -5.96
C SER A 182 16.07 9.38 -6.75
N ARG A 183 16.44 8.81 -7.91
CA ARG A 183 17.38 9.44 -8.86
C ARG A 183 16.91 10.80 -9.35
N PHE A 184 15.60 11.03 -9.39
CA PHE A 184 14.97 12.23 -9.97
C PHE A 184 14.31 13.14 -8.93
N TRP A 185 13.74 12.56 -7.86
CA TRP A 185 13.04 13.31 -6.82
C TRP A 185 13.73 13.34 -5.46
N GLY A 186 14.90 12.71 -5.33
CA GLY A 186 15.69 12.71 -4.10
C GLY A 186 15.21 11.65 -3.11
N PHE A 187 15.40 11.90 -1.81
CA PHE A 187 15.13 10.90 -0.78
C PHE A 187 13.68 10.90 -0.30
N LEU A 188 13.26 9.76 0.23
CA LEU A 188 11.95 9.57 0.83
C LEU A 188 12.06 9.66 2.36
N ASP A 189 11.35 10.60 2.99
CA ASP A 189 11.20 10.61 4.44
C ASP A 189 10.41 9.37 4.88
N ARG A 190 10.95 8.61 5.84
CA ARG A 190 10.30 7.43 6.44
C ARG A 190 8.90 7.74 6.97
N LYS A 191 8.63 9.01 7.31
CA LYS A 191 7.31 9.49 7.72
C LYS A 191 6.23 9.34 6.64
N LEU A 192 6.61 9.29 5.36
CA LEU A 192 5.68 9.14 4.25
C LEU A 192 5.37 7.67 3.89
N VAL A 193 6.11 6.72 4.47
CA VAL A 193 5.87 5.28 4.30
C VAL A 193 4.49 4.89 4.83
N GLN A 194 3.73 4.18 4.00
CA GLN A 194 2.39 3.64 4.32
C GLN A 194 2.44 2.16 4.70
N GLY A 195 3.34 1.38 4.10
CA GLY A 195 3.47 -0.05 4.43
C GLY A 195 4.39 -0.83 3.49
N LYS A 196 4.62 -2.10 3.83
CA LYS A 196 5.36 -3.06 3.01
C LYS A 196 4.39 -3.85 2.13
N ALA A 197 4.63 -3.92 0.83
CA ALA A 197 3.88 -4.80 -0.06
C ALA A 197 4.23 -6.27 0.25
N MET A 198 3.23 -7.14 0.40
CA MET A 198 3.44 -8.53 0.81
C MET A 198 3.02 -9.56 -0.24
N VAL A 199 1.79 -9.46 -0.73
CA VAL A 199 1.17 -10.52 -1.53
C VAL A 199 0.38 -9.90 -2.67
N ILE A 200 0.50 -10.46 -3.88
CA ILE A 200 -0.42 -10.18 -4.98
C ILE A 200 -1.64 -11.09 -4.79
N HIS A 201 -2.76 -10.53 -4.35
CA HIS A 201 -3.97 -11.32 -4.08
C HIS A 201 -4.85 -11.47 -5.33
N TRP A 202 -4.72 -10.56 -6.30
CA TRP A 202 -5.42 -10.61 -7.57
C TRP A 202 -4.57 -10.01 -8.68
N SER A 203 -4.72 -10.49 -9.91
CA SER A 203 -4.04 -9.91 -11.06
C SER A 203 -4.92 -10.00 -12.30
N TRP A 204 -5.18 -8.85 -12.90
CA TRP A 204 -6.03 -8.69 -14.08
C TRP A 204 -5.24 -7.97 -15.16
N ALA A 205 -5.01 -8.62 -16.30
CA ALA A 205 -4.38 -7.96 -17.44
C ALA A 205 -5.23 -6.75 -17.87
N PRO A 206 -4.67 -5.58 -18.21
CA PRO A 206 -5.43 -4.48 -18.84
C PRO A 206 -5.79 -4.78 -20.30
N ASP A 207 -6.93 -4.29 -20.80
CA ASP A 207 -7.33 -4.36 -22.23
C ASP A 207 -7.66 -2.94 -22.64
N THR A 208 -7.09 -2.50 -23.75
CA THR A 208 -7.47 -1.22 -24.35
C THR A 208 -8.75 -1.34 -25.18
N ASN A 209 -9.16 -2.56 -25.54
CA ASN A 209 -10.36 -2.82 -26.35
C ASN A 209 -11.58 -3.19 -25.50
N ALA A 210 -11.44 -3.24 -24.17
CA ALA A 210 -12.57 -3.54 -23.29
C ALA A 210 -13.64 -2.44 -23.39
N PRO A 211 -14.94 -2.77 -23.33
CA PRO A 211 -15.99 -1.77 -23.31
C PRO A 211 -15.83 -0.81 -22.14
N GLU A 212 -16.10 0.48 -22.37
CA GLU A 212 -16.09 1.47 -21.29
C GLU A 212 -17.48 1.64 -20.68
N LEU A 213 -17.53 1.73 -19.35
CA LEU A 213 -18.75 2.09 -18.65
C LEU A 213 -19.12 3.55 -18.98
N SER A 214 -20.31 3.76 -19.53
CA SER A 214 -20.74 5.09 -19.97
C SER A 214 -22.16 5.39 -19.53
N LEU A 215 -22.33 6.49 -18.78
CA LEU A 215 -23.65 6.97 -18.33
C LEU A 215 -24.59 7.33 -19.49
N LYS A 216 -24.06 7.57 -20.70
CA LYS A 216 -24.84 7.91 -21.90
C LYS A 216 -25.36 6.69 -22.66
N LYS A 217 -24.87 5.48 -22.35
CA LYS A 217 -25.24 4.24 -23.05
C LYS A 217 -25.88 3.27 -22.05
N PRO A 218 -27.22 3.09 -22.06
CA PRO A 218 -27.92 2.31 -21.03
C PRO A 218 -27.52 0.83 -21.01
N LEU A 219 -27.07 0.27 -22.13
CA LEU A 219 -26.59 -1.11 -22.23
C LEU A 219 -25.08 -1.27 -21.95
N SER A 220 -24.36 -0.19 -21.62
CA SER A 220 -22.90 -0.28 -21.40
C SER A 220 -22.54 -1.17 -20.20
N PHE A 221 -23.32 -1.11 -19.11
CA PHE A 221 -23.06 -1.93 -17.93
C PHE A 221 -23.29 -3.43 -18.18
N PRO A 222 -24.45 -3.89 -18.69
CA PRO A 222 -24.63 -5.31 -19.02
C PRO A 222 -23.62 -5.82 -20.06
N HIS A 223 -23.30 -5.01 -21.06
CA HIS A 223 -22.32 -5.37 -22.08
C HIS A 223 -20.91 -5.54 -21.50
N LEU A 224 -20.50 -4.65 -20.59
CA LEU A 224 -19.23 -4.76 -19.88
C LEU A 224 -19.18 -6.02 -19.01
N ILE A 225 -20.23 -6.28 -18.22
CA ILE A 225 -20.29 -7.48 -17.37
C ILE A 225 -20.23 -8.76 -18.22
N PHE A 226 -20.98 -8.83 -19.32
CA PHE A 226 -20.93 -9.97 -20.22
C PHE A 226 -19.55 -10.15 -20.85
N TYR A 227 -18.92 -9.05 -21.28
CA TYR A 227 -17.56 -9.05 -21.80
C TYR A 227 -16.57 -9.58 -20.75
N ASP A 228 -16.60 -9.02 -19.54
CA ASP A 228 -15.72 -9.42 -18.43
C ASP A 228 -15.93 -10.88 -18.06
N LEU A 229 -17.16 -11.40 -18.01
CA LEU A 229 -17.43 -12.81 -17.69
C LEU A 229 -16.82 -13.77 -18.72
N ILE A 230 -16.91 -13.46 -20.02
CA ILE A 230 -16.35 -14.29 -21.08
C ILE A 230 -14.82 -14.23 -21.06
N HIS A 231 -14.25 -13.04 -20.84
CA HIS A 231 -12.81 -12.85 -20.90
C HIS A 231 -12.13 -13.17 -19.56
N PHE A 232 -12.89 -13.30 -18.47
CA PHE A 232 -12.39 -13.53 -17.12
C PHE A 232 -11.30 -14.61 -17.05
N PRO A 233 -11.50 -15.83 -17.59
CA PRO A 233 -10.48 -16.88 -17.48
C PRO A 233 -9.16 -16.52 -18.17
N ASN A 234 -9.22 -15.75 -19.26
CA ASN A 234 -8.04 -15.37 -20.05
C ASN A 234 -7.37 -14.09 -19.53
N ARG A 235 -8.11 -13.28 -18.78
CA ARG A 235 -7.68 -11.98 -18.26
C ARG A 235 -7.03 -12.09 -16.90
N VAL A 236 -7.46 -13.05 -16.10
CA VAL A 236 -6.83 -13.36 -14.82
C VAL A 236 -5.46 -13.96 -15.07
N ARG A 237 -4.43 -13.34 -14.50
CA ARG A 237 -3.07 -13.89 -14.52
C ARG A 237 -2.93 -14.90 -13.39
N TRP A 238 -3.44 -16.11 -13.58
CA TRP A 238 -3.54 -17.17 -12.57
C TRP A 238 -2.21 -17.47 -11.85
N SER A 239 -1.10 -17.43 -12.58
CA SER A 239 0.25 -17.67 -12.03
C SER A 239 0.70 -16.65 -11.00
N ARG A 240 0.04 -15.49 -10.91
CA ARG A 240 0.38 -14.40 -9.98
C ARG A 240 -0.51 -14.37 -8.74
N LEU A 241 -1.59 -15.15 -8.72
CA LEU A 241 -2.51 -15.18 -7.58
C LEU A 241 -1.81 -15.72 -6.33
N ALA A 242 -2.02 -15.04 -5.21
CA ALA A 242 -1.42 -15.32 -3.92
C ALA A 242 0.12 -15.40 -3.93
N SER A 243 0.78 -14.76 -4.90
CA SER A 243 2.24 -14.75 -4.97
C SER A 243 2.83 -13.77 -3.95
N VAL A 244 3.93 -14.19 -3.31
CA VAL A 244 4.66 -13.35 -2.34
C VAL A 244 5.56 -12.39 -3.09
N ILE A 245 5.52 -11.12 -2.70
CA ILE A 245 6.36 -10.06 -3.24
C ILE A 245 7.69 -10.07 -2.47
N ASN A 246 8.78 -10.35 -3.18
CA ASN A 246 10.15 -10.32 -2.66
C ASN A 246 10.96 -9.21 -3.32
#